data_AF-A0AAD1VVA9-F1
#
_entry.id   AF-A0AAD1VVA9-F1
#
_cell.length_a   1.000
_cell.length_b   1.000
_cell.length_c   1.000
_cell.angle_alpha   90.00
_cell.angle_beta   90.00
_cell.angle_gamma   90.00
#
_symmetry.space_group_name_H-M   'P 1'
#
loop_
_entity.id
_entity.type
_entity.pdbx_description
1 polymer ?
#
loop_
_entity_poly.entity_id
_entity_poly.type
_entity_poly.pdbx_seq_one_letter_code
_entity_poly.pdbx_strand_id
1 'polypeptide(L)'
;MYNHFYQEIALWGAWRTAEQDGRVNLCSGTWAPQHHHITGTAQIDQRISPADTRCHKPSPRNLPLKRTKTTFGQKGPTAPDTLRPPMQDGDENYSMEYTPQTAETPSPQDGLTRDYFEKAMEAMANKLIHTWQSTADQIKQEVRDLSSRTSRVEQQCQNITSQQSTTKGVLNNLQKQMEAMEAPTLRRRREFQQVTAALQRQGIRFRWGYPTKIILTHQGETKFLSTPEEGLQALTAWGIPTSTEKGTQPTTRQSRRTQEA
;
A
#
# COMPACT_ATOMS: atom_id res chain seq x y z
N MET A 1 29.00 -34.90 13.47
CA MET A 1 28.14 -34.98 12.27
C MET A 1 26.79 -34.25 12.48
N TYR A 2 26.77 -33.00 12.99
CA TYR A 2 25.54 -32.20 13.15
C TYR A 2 25.85 -30.67 13.11
N ASN A 3 26.55 -30.21 12.07
CA ASN A 3 26.84 -28.77 11.88
C ASN A 3 25.96 -28.08 10.82
N HIS A 4 25.03 -28.80 10.18
CA HIS A 4 24.25 -28.24 9.06
C HIS A 4 22.93 -27.57 9.46
N PHE A 5 22.40 -27.81 10.67
CA PHE A 5 21.06 -27.33 11.05
C PHE A 5 21.04 -25.94 11.73
N TYR A 6 22.20 -25.47 12.21
CA TYR A 6 22.30 -24.12 12.81
C TYR A 6 22.50 -23.00 11.77
N GLN A 7 22.87 -23.32 10.53
CA GLN A 7 23.00 -22.31 9.47
C GLN A 7 21.64 -21.83 8.92
N GLU A 8 20.59 -22.66 8.93
CA GLU A 8 19.27 -22.24 8.43
C GLU A 8 18.51 -21.32 9.41
N ILE A 9 18.70 -21.47 10.73
CA ILE A 9 18.02 -20.62 11.72
C ILE A 9 18.64 -19.21 11.77
N ALA A 10 19.95 -19.09 11.53
CA ALA A 10 20.62 -17.79 11.44
C ALA A 10 20.14 -16.97 10.22
N LEU A 11 19.76 -17.62 9.11
CA LEU A 11 19.26 -16.95 7.91
C LEU A 11 17.83 -16.40 8.07
N TRP A 12 17.00 -17.02 8.92
CA TRP A 12 15.64 -16.53 9.20
C TRP A 12 15.61 -15.38 10.22
N GLY A 13 16.62 -15.26 11.09
CA GLY A 13 16.76 -14.13 12.02
C GLY A 13 17.20 -12.83 11.33
N ALA A 14 18.06 -12.92 10.30
CA ALA A 14 18.58 -11.76 9.57
C ALA A 14 17.55 -11.12 8.63
N TRP A 15 16.57 -11.87 8.11
CA TRP A 15 15.53 -11.33 7.23
C TRP A 15 14.53 -10.42 7.95
N ARG A 16 14.26 -10.66 9.24
CA ARG A 16 13.24 -9.90 9.99
C ARG A 16 13.77 -8.55 10.53
N THR A 17 15.08 -8.38 10.64
CA THR A 17 15.70 -7.11 11.09
C THR A 17 15.95 -6.15 9.93
N ALA A 18 16.16 -6.64 8.71
CA ALA A 18 16.35 -5.78 7.52
C ALA A 18 15.08 -5.06 7.04
N GLU A 19 13.89 -5.52 7.43
CA GLU A 19 12.60 -4.94 7.00
C GLU A 19 12.17 -3.73 7.85
N GLN A 20 12.78 -3.53 9.02
CA GLN A 20 12.47 -2.40 9.92
C GLN A 20 13.24 -1.10 9.58
N ASP A 21 14.36 -1.20 8.86
CA ASP A 21 15.24 -0.05 8.57
C ASP A 21 15.01 0.60 7.19
N GLY A 22 14.01 0.17 6.42
CA GLY A 22 13.63 0.84 5.17
C GLY A 22 14.73 0.93 4.11
N ARG A 23 15.80 0.12 4.21
CA ARG A 23 16.95 0.11 3.30
C ARG A 23 17.05 -1.20 2.53
N VAL A 24 16.06 -1.50 1.70
CA VAL A 24 16.27 -2.46 0.61
C VAL A 24 15.58 -1.97 -0.66
N ASN A 25 16.38 -1.34 -1.53
CA ASN A 25 16.03 -1.16 -2.94
C ASN A 25 16.20 -2.52 -3.62
N LEU A 26 15.10 -3.29 -3.71
CA LEU A 26 15.06 -4.55 -4.44
C LEU A 26 15.12 -4.26 -5.94
N CYS A 27 16.31 -4.43 -6.52
CA CYS A 27 16.48 -4.60 -7.95
C CYS A 27 15.66 -5.82 -8.41
N SER A 28 14.75 -5.58 -9.35
CA SER A 28 13.88 -6.54 -10.01
C SER A 28 14.70 -7.48 -10.90
N GLY A 29 15.19 -8.58 -10.32
CA GLY A 29 15.67 -9.74 -11.06
C GLY A 29 14.50 -10.48 -11.70
N THR A 30 14.43 -10.45 -13.03
CA THR A 30 13.46 -11.18 -13.85
C THR A 30 13.82 -12.66 -13.84
N TRP A 31 13.07 -13.48 -13.11
CA TRP A 31 13.15 -14.94 -13.20
C TRP A 31 12.16 -15.43 -14.27
N ALA A 32 12.70 -15.87 -15.40
CA ALA A 32 11.94 -16.57 -16.45
C ALA A 32 11.75 -18.04 -16.04
N PRO A 33 10.53 -18.59 -16.06
CA PRO A 33 10.31 -19.99 -15.75
C PRO A 33 10.65 -20.88 -16.95
N GLN A 34 11.57 -21.83 -16.76
CA GLN A 34 11.79 -22.93 -17.70
C GLN A 34 10.60 -23.90 -17.65
N HIS A 35 9.89 -24.02 -18.77
CA HIS A 35 8.89 -25.05 -18.98
C HIS A 35 9.58 -26.39 -19.26
N HIS A 36 9.48 -27.34 -18.33
CA HIS A 36 9.74 -28.75 -18.62
C HIS A 36 8.43 -29.41 -19.08
N HIS A 37 8.40 -29.85 -20.34
CA HIS A 37 7.39 -30.76 -20.85
C HIS A 37 7.59 -32.15 -20.24
N ILE A 38 6.62 -32.62 -19.46
CA ILE A 38 6.49 -34.04 -19.11
C ILE A 38 5.31 -34.59 -19.92
N THR A 39 5.63 -35.30 -20.99
CA THR A 39 4.72 -36.15 -21.74
C THR A 39 4.53 -37.46 -20.96
N GLY A 40 3.37 -37.61 -20.32
CA GLY A 40 2.94 -38.85 -19.69
C GLY A 40 1.57 -39.25 -20.20
N THR A 41 1.53 -40.08 -21.23
CA THR A 41 0.33 -40.75 -21.73
C THR A 41 -0.03 -41.92 -20.82
N ALA A 42 -1.07 -41.76 -20.01
CA ALA A 42 -1.74 -42.87 -19.33
C ALA A 42 -3.15 -43.01 -19.90
N GLN A 43 -3.34 -44.12 -20.59
CA GLN A 43 -4.57 -44.58 -21.24
C GLN A 43 -5.52 -45.09 -20.15
N ILE A 44 -6.61 -44.35 -19.89
CA ILE A 44 -7.71 -44.80 -19.03
C ILE A 44 -8.97 -44.85 -19.89
N ASP A 45 -9.43 -46.09 -20.06
CA ASP A 45 -10.61 -46.51 -20.76
C ASP A 45 -11.84 -46.18 -19.90
N GLN A 46 -12.70 -45.26 -20.36
CA GLN A 46 -14.03 -45.06 -19.78
C GLN A 46 -15.07 -44.93 -20.90
N ARG A 47 -15.76 -46.04 -21.13
CA ARG A 47 -17.08 -46.10 -21.75
C ARG A 47 -18.11 -45.43 -20.85
N ILE A 48 -18.62 -44.25 -21.21
CA ILE A 48 -20.01 -43.85 -20.93
C ILE A 48 -20.54 -43.05 -22.14
N SER A 49 -21.73 -43.45 -22.56
CA SER A 49 -22.50 -42.97 -23.73
C SER A 49 -23.06 -41.54 -23.60
N PRO A 50 -23.59 -40.96 -24.69
CA PRO A 50 -23.68 -39.52 -24.90
C PRO A 50 -25.02 -38.92 -24.46
N ALA A 51 -24.99 -37.66 -24.04
CA ALA A 51 -26.14 -36.77 -24.11
C ALA A 51 -25.68 -35.42 -24.68
N ASP A 52 -26.21 -35.13 -25.86
CA ASP A 52 -26.10 -33.89 -26.60
C ASP A 52 -26.27 -32.65 -25.73
N THR A 53 -25.25 -31.80 -25.70
CA THR A 53 -25.44 -30.35 -25.51
C THR A 53 -24.49 -29.61 -26.44
N ARG A 54 -25.02 -29.24 -27.61
CA ARG A 54 -24.41 -28.27 -28.51
C ARG A 54 -24.32 -26.92 -27.79
N CYS A 55 -23.15 -26.59 -27.27
CA CYS A 55 -22.79 -25.21 -26.97
C CYS A 55 -21.79 -24.73 -28.03
N HIS A 56 -22.30 -23.96 -28.99
CA HIS A 56 -21.47 -23.17 -29.90
C HIS A 56 -20.62 -22.18 -29.08
N LYS A 57 -19.31 -22.43 -28.99
CA LYS A 57 -18.33 -21.43 -28.58
C LYS A 57 -18.09 -20.46 -29.74
N PRO A 58 -18.27 -19.14 -29.58
CA PRO A 58 -17.72 -18.19 -30.53
C PRO A 58 -16.19 -18.15 -30.38
N SER A 59 -15.52 -18.34 -31.52
CA SER A 59 -14.08 -18.21 -31.70
C SER A 59 -13.62 -16.77 -31.43
N PRO A 60 -12.65 -16.53 -30.52
CA PRO A 60 -12.10 -15.20 -30.35
C PRO A 60 -11.14 -14.91 -31.52
N ARG A 61 -11.52 -13.94 -32.37
CA ARG A 61 -10.64 -13.36 -33.38
C ARG A 61 -9.41 -12.78 -32.70
N ASN A 62 -8.24 -13.31 -33.08
CA ASN A 62 -6.94 -12.70 -32.83
C ASN A 62 -6.90 -11.32 -33.50
N LEU A 63 -7.06 -10.26 -32.71
CA LEU A 63 -6.75 -8.90 -33.13
C LEU A 63 -5.29 -8.60 -32.76
N PRO A 64 -4.46 -8.10 -33.70
CA PRO A 64 -3.09 -7.71 -33.39
C PRO A 64 -3.10 -6.45 -32.53
N LEU A 65 -2.77 -6.62 -31.24
CA LEU A 65 -2.47 -5.52 -30.32
C LEU A 65 -1.21 -4.79 -30.82
N LYS A 66 -1.42 -3.67 -31.53
CA LYS A 66 -0.37 -2.69 -31.79
C LYS A 66 0.06 -2.10 -30.44
N ARG A 67 1.25 -2.50 -29.98
CA ARG A 67 1.97 -1.86 -28.87
C ARG A 67 2.27 -0.40 -29.24
N THR A 68 1.46 0.53 -28.76
CA THR A 68 1.88 1.93 -28.67
C THR A 68 2.84 2.06 -27.50
N LYS A 69 4.07 2.47 -27.81
CA LYS A 69 5.15 2.70 -26.86
C LYS A 69 4.86 4.03 -26.16
N THR A 70 4.04 4.01 -25.11
CA THR A 70 3.79 5.19 -24.27
C THR A 70 4.99 5.39 -23.36
N THR A 71 5.87 6.28 -23.78
CA THR A 71 6.99 6.77 -22.96
C THR A 71 6.40 7.62 -21.84
N PHE A 72 6.27 7.04 -20.65
CA PHE A 72 5.86 7.74 -19.43
C PHE A 72 7.03 8.61 -18.98
N GLY A 73 7.08 9.85 -19.45
CA GLY A 73 7.97 10.86 -18.91
C GLY A 73 7.51 11.23 -17.51
N GLN A 74 8.19 10.71 -16.49
CA GLN A 74 8.09 11.22 -15.13
C GLN A 74 8.65 12.65 -15.09
N LYS A 75 7.79 13.65 -15.31
CA LYS A 75 8.02 14.98 -14.75
C LYS A 75 7.55 14.90 -13.30
N GLY A 76 8.51 14.82 -12.38
CA GLY A 76 8.26 14.95 -10.96
C GLY A 76 7.58 16.30 -10.66
N PRO A 77 6.81 16.39 -9.56
CA PRO A 77 6.23 17.65 -9.13
C PRO A 77 7.37 18.59 -8.72
N THR A 78 7.70 19.54 -9.60
CA THR A 78 8.44 20.73 -9.19
C THR A 78 7.60 21.40 -8.12
N ALA A 79 8.13 21.46 -6.90
CA ALA A 79 7.53 22.20 -5.81
C ALA A 79 7.19 23.62 -6.30
N PRO A 80 6.05 24.20 -5.91
CA PRO A 80 5.83 25.63 -6.12
C PRO A 80 6.91 26.33 -5.32
N ASP A 81 7.87 26.91 -6.04
CA ASP A 81 8.88 27.79 -5.51
C ASP A 81 8.11 28.95 -4.87
N THR A 82 8.05 28.91 -3.53
CA THR A 82 7.44 29.96 -2.72
C THR A 82 8.24 31.22 -3.00
N LEU A 83 7.74 32.01 -3.96
CA LEU A 83 8.17 33.37 -4.22
C LEU A 83 7.95 34.16 -2.94
N ARG A 84 9.00 34.16 -2.12
CA ARG A 84 9.17 35.07 -1.00
C ARG A 84 9.11 36.47 -1.60
N PRO A 85 8.13 37.32 -1.26
CA PRO A 85 8.16 38.70 -1.71
C PRO A 85 9.47 39.31 -1.19
N PRO A 86 10.23 40.02 -2.03
CA PRO A 86 11.38 40.75 -1.53
C PRO A 86 10.87 41.73 -0.47
N MET A 87 11.43 41.65 0.74
CA MET A 87 11.34 42.74 1.70
C MET A 87 11.91 43.97 0.98
N GLN A 88 11.04 44.89 0.60
CA GLN A 88 11.42 46.25 0.29
C GLN A 88 11.79 46.89 1.62
N ASP A 89 13.08 46.79 1.93
CA ASP A 89 13.69 47.73 2.84
C ASP A 89 13.43 49.13 2.28
N GLY A 90 12.98 49.98 3.20
CA GLY A 90 12.51 51.32 2.94
C GLY A 90 13.61 52.26 2.43
N ASP A 91 13.21 53.52 2.46
CA ASP A 91 14.00 54.69 2.15
C ASP A 91 14.13 54.98 0.66
N GLU A 92 13.06 55.49 0.04
CA GLU A 92 13.14 56.78 -0.67
C GLU A 92 11.80 57.51 -0.54
N ASN A 93 11.82 58.52 0.31
CA ASN A 93 10.79 59.53 0.47
C ASN A 93 10.73 60.38 -0.83
N TYR A 94 10.08 59.85 -1.87
CA TYR A 94 9.77 60.60 -3.09
C TYR A 94 8.59 61.54 -2.79
N SER A 95 8.88 62.66 -2.12
CA SER A 95 8.03 63.84 -2.18
C SER A 95 8.08 64.39 -3.60
N MET A 96 7.21 63.85 -4.46
CA MET A 96 6.80 64.54 -5.68
C MET A 96 6.06 65.81 -5.25
N GLU A 97 6.76 66.93 -5.17
CA GLU A 97 6.16 68.25 -5.27
C GLU A 97 5.41 68.31 -6.60
N TYR A 98 4.12 68.00 -6.54
CA TYR A 98 3.18 68.33 -7.59
C TYR A 98 3.10 69.86 -7.65
N THR A 99 3.95 70.49 -8.45
CA THR A 99 3.63 71.80 -9.00
C THR A 99 2.35 71.62 -9.82
N PRO A 100 1.24 72.29 -9.47
CA PRO A 100 0.04 72.26 -10.28
C PRO A 100 0.37 73.05 -11.55
N GLN A 101 0.89 72.34 -12.54
CA GLN A 101 1.05 72.87 -13.88
C GLN A 101 -0.38 73.22 -14.30
N THR A 102 -0.64 74.52 -14.34
CA THR A 102 -1.93 75.11 -14.71
C THR A 102 -2.11 74.82 -16.19
N ALA A 103 -2.48 73.58 -16.49
CA ALA A 103 -2.84 73.16 -17.83
C ALA A 103 -4.06 74.01 -18.20
N GLU A 104 -3.82 74.93 -19.12
CA GLU A 104 -4.85 75.72 -19.78
C GLU A 104 -6.02 74.81 -20.09
N THR A 105 -7.15 75.05 -19.42
CA THR A 105 -8.38 74.32 -19.63
C THR A 105 -8.71 74.43 -21.12
N PRO A 106 -8.59 73.35 -21.92
CA PRO A 106 -8.95 73.43 -23.32
C PRO A 106 -10.45 73.75 -23.35
N SER A 107 -10.78 74.88 -23.96
CA SER A 107 -12.15 75.35 -24.11
C SER A 107 -13.01 74.24 -24.72
N PRO A 108 -14.25 74.01 -24.22
CA PRO A 108 -15.09 72.92 -24.68
C PRO A 108 -15.45 73.13 -26.14
N GLN A 109 -14.80 72.39 -27.06
CA GLN A 109 -15.38 72.17 -28.38
C GLN A 109 -16.48 71.12 -28.22
N ASP A 110 -17.66 71.64 -27.89
CA ASP A 110 -18.91 70.92 -27.69
C ASP A 110 -19.28 70.12 -28.95
N GLY A 111 -19.02 68.81 -28.94
CA GLY A 111 -19.50 67.90 -29.98
C GLY A 111 -18.72 66.60 -30.10
N LEU A 112 -17.38 66.65 -30.08
CA LEU A 112 -16.54 65.45 -30.31
C LEU A 112 -16.34 64.60 -29.05
N THR A 113 -16.42 65.17 -27.85
CA THR A 113 -16.08 64.49 -26.59
C THR A 113 -17.06 63.38 -26.20
N ARG A 114 -18.34 63.50 -26.59
CA ARG A 114 -19.37 62.51 -26.28
C ARG A 114 -19.18 61.20 -27.06
N ASP A 115 -18.95 61.31 -28.38
CA ASP A 115 -18.77 60.14 -29.25
C ASP A 115 -17.50 59.35 -28.90
N TYR A 116 -16.42 60.05 -28.51
CA TYR A 116 -15.21 59.40 -28.03
C TYR A 116 -15.43 58.66 -26.71
N PHE A 117 -16.15 59.26 -25.77
CA PHE A 117 -16.47 58.62 -24.50
C PHE A 117 -17.37 57.39 -24.70
N GLU A 118 -18.39 57.48 -25.56
CA GLU A 118 -19.29 56.37 -25.87
C GLU A 118 -18.53 55.20 -26.51
N LYS A 119 -17.67 55.47 -27.49
CA LYS A 119 -16.81 54.44 -28.09
C LYS A 119 -15.82 53.83 -27.09
N ALA A 120 -15.26 54.63 -26.18
CA ALA A 120 -14.36 54.12 -25.15
C ALA A 120 -15.08 53.20 -24.15
N MET A 121 -16.30 53.59 -23.74
CA MET A 121 -17.15 52.78 -22.86
C MET A 121 -17.58 51.48 -23.54
N GLU A 122 -17.97 51.53 -24.82
CA GLU A 122 -18.31 50.34 -25.61
C GLU A 122 -17.11 49.40 -25.76
N ALA A 123 -15.92 49.92 -26.07
CA ALA A 123 -14.70 49.12 -26.16
C ALA A 123 -14.34 48.46 -24.82
N MET A 124 -14.50 49.18 -23.71
CA MET A 124 -14.27 48.65 -22.37
C MET A 124 -15.31 47.57 -22.01
N ALA A 125 -16.59 47.79 -22.33
CA ALA A 125 -17.65 46.82 -22.11
C ALA A 125 -17.41 45.53 -22.92
N ASN A 126 -17.06 45.65 -24.19
CA ASN A 126 -16.72 44.51 -25.04
C ASN A 126 -15.51 43.74 -24.51
N LYS A 127 -14.47 44.46 -24.06
CA LYS A 127 -13.31 43.82 -23.40
C LYS A 127 -13.73 43.05 -22.15
N LEU A 128 -14.57 43.63 -21.30
CA LEU A 128 -15.09 42.97 -20.11
C LEU A 128 -15.90 41.72 -20.46
N ILE A 129 -16.81 41.80 -21.44
CA ILE A 129 -17.60 40.67 -21.92
C ILE A 129 -16.69 39.54 -22.40
N HIS A 130 -15.69 39.83 -23.23
CA HIS A 130 -14.77 38.81 -23.74
C HIS A 130 -13.92 38.19 -22.62
N THR A 131 -13.38 38.99 -21.70
CA THR A 131 -12.62 38.45 -20.55
C THR A 131 -13.50 37.56 -19.70
N TRP A 132 -14.74 37.97 -19.42
CA TRP A 132 -15.69 37.18 -18.66
C TRP A 132 -16.03 35.86 -19.36
N GLN A 133 -16.33 35.89 -20.66
CA GLN A 133 -16.59 34.69 -21.46
C GLN A 133 -15.39 33.74 -21.46
N SER A 134 -14.18 34.26 -21.66
CA SER A 134 -12.95 33.47 -21.63
C SER A 134 -12.74 32.79 -20.26
N THR A 135 -12.95 33.52 -19.16
CA THR A 135 -12.83 32.94 -17.81
C THR A 135 -13.91 31.89 -17.55
N ALA A 136 -15.14 32.13 -17.99
CA ALA A 136 -16.24 31.18 -17.85
C ALA A 136 -15.96 29.87 -18.60
N ASP A 137 -15.41 29.94 -19.81
CA ASP A 137 -15.08 28.75 -20.59
C ASP A 137 -13.87 28.00 -20.04
N GLN A 138 -12.88 28.71 -19.50
CA GLN A 138 -11.77 28.08 -18.76
C GLN A 138 -12.29 27.31 -17.54
N ILE A 139 -13.14 27.92 -16.72
CA ILE A 139 -13.73 27.25 -15.55
C ILE A 139 -14.52 26.01 -15.97
N LYS A 140 -15.35 26.09 -17.02
CA LYS A 140 -16.07 24.92 -17.55
C LYS A 140 -15.13 23.81 -18.02
N GLN A 141 -13.98 24.16 -18.57
CA GLN A 141 -12.99 23.18 -19.00
C GLN A 141 -12.30 22.52 -17.81
N GLU A 142 -11.92 23.28 -16.79
CA GLU A 142 -11.32 22.76 -15.56
C GLU A 142 -12.29 21.85 -14.80
N VAL A 143 -13.57 22.21 -14.70
CA VAL A 143 -14.60 21.35 -14.09
C VAL A 143 -14.74 20.02 -14.83
N ARG A 144 -14.69 20.04 -16.17
CA ARG A 144 -14.73 18.81 -16.99
C ARG A 144 -13.47 17.96 -16.79
N ASP A 145 -12.29 18.56 -16.74
CA ASP A 145 -11.04 17.84 -16.47
C ASP A 145 -11.07 17.19 -15.09
N LEU A 146 -11.42 17.96 -14.05
CA LEU A 146 -11.55 17.47 -12.67
C LEU A 146 -12.54 16.32 -12.57
N SER A 147 -13.71 16.43 -13.23
CA SER A 147 -14.69 15.34 -13.27
C SER A 147 -14.10 14.07 -13.87
N SER A 148 -13.38 14.18 -15.00
CA SER A 148 -12.75 13.02 -15.65
C SER A 148 -11.67 12.37 -14.77
N ARG A 149 -10.90 13.19 -14.03
CA ARG A 149 -9.86 12.72 -13.10
C ARG A 149 -10.49 12.02 -11.91
N THR A 150 -11.56 12.57 -11.35
CA THR A 150 -12.32 11.94 -10.26
C THR A 150 -12.85 10.58 -10.68
N SER A 151 -13.48 10.46 -11.86
CA SER A 151 -13.97 9.16 -12.35
C SER A 151 -12.85 8.13 -12.55
N ARG A 152 -11.66 8.54 -13.00
CA ARG A 152 -10.50 7.65 -13.11
C ARG A 152 -10.02 7.16 -11.74
N VAL A 153 -9.96 8.05 -10.75
CA VAL A 153 -9.57 7.69 -9.38
C VAL A 153 -10.59 6.73 -8.76
N GLU A 154 -11.89 7.00 -8.92
CA GLU A 154 -12.94 6.09 -8.46
C GLU A 154 -12.82 4.70 -9.09
N GLN A 155 -12.58 4.62 -10.40
CA GLN A 155 -12.37 3.35 -11.08
C GLN A 155 -11.12 2.62 -10.57
N GLN A 156 -10.03 3.34 -10.30
CA GLN A 156 -8.82 2.76 -9.71
C GLN A 156 -9.09 2.21 -8.29
N CYS A 157 -9.84 2.94 -7.47
CA CYS A 157 -10.23 2.49 -6.14
C CYS A 157 -11.08 1.20 -6.20
N GLN A 158 -12.01 1.10 -7.15
CA GLN A 158 -12.79 -0.12 -7.36
C GLN A 158 -11.91 -1.30 -7.79
N ASN A 159 -10.94 -1.08 -8.68
CA ASN A 159 -9.98 -2.10 -9.10
C ASN A 159 -9.08 -2.58 -7.95
N ILE A 160 -8.58 -1.67 -7.11
CA ILE A 160 -7.78 -2.04 -5.94
C ILE A 160 -8.62 -2.86 -4.97
N THR A 161 -9.88 -2.48 -4.76
CA THR A 161 -10.80 -3.20 -3.86
C THR A 161 -11.06 -4.63 -4.36
N SER A 162 -11.26 -4.82 -5.67
CA SER A 162 -11.46 -6.15 -6.25
C SER A 162 -10.19 -7.02 -6.23
N GLN A 163 -9.02 -6.42 -6.39
CA GLN A 163 -7.73 -7.11 -6.20
C GLN A 163 -7.51 -7.52 -4.73
N GLN A 164 -7.93 -6.70 -3.77
CA GLN A 164 -7.82 -7.04 -2.35
C GLN A 164 -8.75 -8.20 -1.95
N SER A 165 -9.95 -8.30 -2.52
CA SER A 165 -10.85 -9.41 -2.20
C SER A 165 -10.33 -10.74 -2.75
N THR A 166 -9.78 -10.74 -3.97
CA THR A 166 -9.18 -11.94 -4.57
C THR A 166 -7.93 -12.40 -3.83
N THR A 167 -7.01 -11.50 -3.47
CA THR A 167 -5.80 -11.84 -2.70
C THR A 167 -6.14 -12.41 -1.32
N LYS A 168 -7.11 -11.83 -0.59
CA LYS A 168 -7.61 -12.38 0.67
C LYS A 168 -8.17 -13.80 0.51
N GLY A 169 -8.89 -14.07 -0.58
CA GLY A 169 -9.39 -15.41 -0.89
C GLY A 169 -8.26 -16.43 -1.10
N VAL A 170 -7.23 -16.04 -1.86
CA VAL A 170 -6.04 -16.90 -2.10
C VAL A 170 -5.30 -17.18 -0.79
N LEU A 171 -5.06 -16.17 0.04
CA LEU A 171 -4.38 -16.34 1.34
C LEU A 171 -5.16 -17.29 2.26
N ASN A 172 -6.48 -17.14 2.36
CA ASN A 172 -7.30 -18.04 3.17
C ASN A 172 -7.25 -19.49 2.66
N ASN A 173 -7.22 -19.68 1.33
CA ASN A 173 -7.12 -21.02 0.76
C ASN A 173 -5.75 -21.64 1.01
N LEU A 174 -4.67 -20.87 0.85
CA LEU A 174 -3.31 -21.33 1.16
C LEU A 174 -3.16 -21.66 2.65
N GLN A 175 -3.72 -20.83 3.54
CA GLN A 175 -3.72 -21.12 4.97
C GLN A 175 -4.46 -22.43 5.28
N LYS A 176 -5.65 -22.64 4.71
CA LYS A 176 -6.38 -23.91 4.86
C LYS A 176 -5.58 -25.10 4.33
N GLN A 177 -4.89 -24.95 3.20
CA GLN A 177 -4.02 -26.00 2.67
C GLN A 177 -2.83 -26.28 3.59
N MET A 178 -2.19 -25.24 4.13
CA MET A 178 -1.11 -25.39 5.09
C MET A 178 -1.60 -26.07 6.38
N GLU A 179 -2.78 -25.71 6.89
CA GLU A 179 -3.39 -26.35 8.05
C GLU A 179 -3.78 -27.80 7.77
N ALA A 180 -4.26 -28.11 6.56
CA ALA A 180 -4.59 -29.48 6.15
C ALA A 180 -3.33 -30.35 5.93
N MET A 181 -2.24 -29.75 5.45
CA MET A 181 -0.95 -30.43 5.27
C MET A 181 -0.12 -30.48 6.56
N GLU A 182 -0.44 -29.66 7.56
CA GLU A 182 0.28 -29.68 8.83
C GLU A 182 0.01 -31.01 9.53
N ALA A 183 1.04 -31.85 9.56
CA ALA A 183 0.96 -33.16 10.19
C ALA A 183 0.44 -33.01 11.64
N PRO A 184 -0.46 -33.88 12.12
CA PRO A 184 -1.06 -33.79 13.46
C PRO A 184 -0.02 -33.67 14.59
N THR A 185 1.19 -34.19 14.35
CA THR A 185 2.37 -34.05 15.21
C THR A 185 2.84 -32.60 15.35
N LEU A 186 2.89 -31.81 14.28
CA LEU A 186 3.33 -30.40 14.31
C LEU A 186 2.32 -29.52 15.06
N ARG A 187 1.02 -29.74 14.84
CA ARG A 187 -0.05 -29.07 15.59
C ARG A 187 0.12 -29.29 17.10
N ARG A 188 0.30 -30.55 17.52
CA ARG A 188 0.56 -30.88 18.94
C ARG A 188 1.87 -30.26 19.46
N ARG A 189 2.94 -30.20 18.64
CA ARG A 189 4.19 -29.52 19.07
C ARG A 189 3.99 -28.02 19.31
N ARG A 190 3.13 -27.34 18.54
CA ARG A 190 2.78 -25.93 18.75
C ARG A 190 2.05 -25.71 20.07
N GLU A 191 1.21 -26.64 20.52
CA GLU A 191 0.53 -26.54 21.82
C GLU A 191 1.53 -26.48 23.00
N PHE A 192 2.68 -27.14 22.85
CA PHE A 192 3.79 -27.09 23.81
C PHE A 192 4.71 -25.87 23.66
N GLN A 193 4.43 -24.92 22.75
CA GLN A 193 5.29 -23.77 22.50
C GLN A 193 5.52 -22.92 23.75
N GLN A 194 4.49 -22.73 24.57
CA GLN A 194 4.62 -21.98 25.83
C GLN A 194 5.54 -22.68 26.83
N VAL A 195 5.37 -24.00 26.97
CA VAL A 195 6.17 -24.85 27.87
C VAL A 195 7.64 -24.86 27.43
N THR A 196 7.88 -25.13 26.14
CA THR A 196 9.24 -25.17 25.58
C THR A 196 9.96 -23.82 25.65
N ALA A 197 9.25 -22.70 25.42
CA ALA A 197 9.82 -21.36 25.57
C ALA A 197 10.20 -21.04 27.03
N ALA A 198 9.43 -21.52 28.02
CA ALA A 198 9.79 -21.38 29.43
C ALA A 198 11.02 -22.24 29.79
N LEU A 199 11.07 -23.50 29.32
CA LEU A 199 12.22 -24.39 29.52
C LEU A 199 13.51 -23.81 28.92
N GLN A 200 13.44 -23.24 27.70
CA GLN A 200 14.57 -22.60 27.04
C GLN A 200 15.12 -21.40 27.82
N ARG A 201 14.22 -20.54 28.33
CA ARG A 201 14.61 -19.37 29.13
C ARG A 201 15.35 -19.74 30.41
N GLN A 202 14.99 -20.87 31.02
CA GLN A 202 15.66 -21.40 32.20
C GLN A 202 16.89 -22.26 31.88
N GLY A 203 17.26 -22.41 30.61
CA GLY A 203 18.38 -23.25 30.20
C GLY A 203 18.17 -24.75 30.42
N ILE A 204 16.92 -25.20 30.63
CA ILE A 204 16.60 -26.61 30.83
C ILE A 204 16.63 -27.31 29.47
N ARG A 205 17.54 -28.26 29.31
CA ARG A 205 17.63 -29.08 28.10
C ARG A 205 16.46 -30.06 28.05
N PHE A 206 15.78 -30.10 26.91
CA PHE A 206 14.71 -31.04 26.63
C PHE A 206 14.87 -31.64 25.23
N ARG A 207 14.22 -32.79 25.00
CA ARG A 207 14.14 -33.46 23.70
C ARG A 207 12.71 -33.88 23.40
N TRP A 208 12.36 -33.96 22.12
CA TRP A 208 11.07 -34.46 21.67
C TRP A 208 11.06 -36.00 21.64
N GLY A 209 10.09 -36.59 22.33
CA GLY A 209 9.70 -37.99 22.21
C GLY A 209 8.55 -38.17 21.22
N TYR A 210 8.50 -39.33 20.57
CA TYR A 210 7.43 -39.71 19.66
C TYR A 210 6.16 -40.17 20.42
N PRO A 211 4.94 -39.86 19.93
CA PRO A 211 4.63 -38.99 18.78
C PRO A 211 4.78 -37.49 19.10
N THR A 212 4.35 -37.05 20.28
CA THR A 212 4.54 -35.68 20.79
C THR A 212 4.57 -35.71 22.32
N LYS A 213 5.75 -35.97 22.87
CA LYS A 213 6.02 -35.88 24.31
C LYS A 213 7.29 -35.07 24.53
N ILE A 214 7.40 -34.31 25.60
CA ILE A 214 8.66 -33.67 25.99
C ILE A 214 9.34 -34.55 27.02
N ILE A 215 10.62 -34.86 26.79
CA ILE A 215 11.48 -35.56 27.74
C ILE A 215 12.54 -34.58 28.19
N LEU A 216 12.60 -34.31 29.49
CA LEU A 216 13.56 -33.38 30.08
C LEU A 216 14.12 -33.95 31.38
N THR A 217 15.30 -33.49 31.76
CA THR A 217 15.93 -33.85 33.03
C THR A 217 16.08 -32.59 33.87
N HIS A 218 15.49 -32.57 35.06
CA HIS A 218 15.54 -31.45 35.99
C HIS A 218 15.84 -31.99 37.40
N GLN A 219 16.86 -31.43 38.06
CA GLN A 219 17.32 -31.88 39.40
C GLN A 219 17.65 -33.38 39.48
N GLY A 220 18.19 -33.96 38.40
CA GLY A 220 18.53 -35.39 38.32
C GLY A 220 17.35 -36.32 38.04
N GLU A 221 16.11 -35.82 38.06
CA GLU A 221 14.91 -36.59 37.71
C GLU A 221 14.55 -36.39 36.24
N THR A 222 14.24 -37.49 35.53
CA THR A 222 13.75 -37.41 34.14
C THR A 222 12.23 -37.43 34.14
N LYS A 223 11.61 -36.36 33.63
CA LYS A 223 10.16 -36.26 33.50
C LYS A 223 9.71 -36.32 32.05
N PHE A 224 8.53 -36.91 31.86
CA PHE A 224 7.86 -37.05 30.56
C PHE A 224 6.57 -36.25 30.60
N LEU A 225 6.44 -35.28 29.70
CA LEU A 225 5.25 -34.44 29.58
C LEU A 225 4.52 -34.84 28.31
N SER A 226 3.34 -35.46 28.44
CA SER A 226 2.54 -35.93 27.31
C SER A 226 1.49 -34.92 26.89
N THR A 227 1.10 -34.02 27.79
CA THR A 227 0.16 -32.92 27.51
C THR A 227 0.76 -31.55 27.85
N PRO A 228 0.33 -30.46 27.20
CA PRO A 228 0.79 -29.12 27.53
C PRO A 228 0.39 -28.70 28.95
N GLU A 229 -0.75 -29.19 29.46
CA GLU A 229 -1.23 -28.93 30.82
C GLU A 229 -0.29 -29.56 31.87
N GLU A 230 0.14 -30.81 31.66
CA GLU A 230 1.17 -31.46 32.50
C GLU A 230 2.46 -30.64 32.52
N GLY A 231 2.85 -30.09 31.35
CA GLY A 231 4.02 -29.25 31.24
C GLY A 231 3.91 -27.94 32.01
N LEU A 232 2.76 -27.27 31.94
CA LEU A 232 2.51 -26.05 32.72
C LEU A 232 2.47 -26.33 34.22
N GLN A 233 1.82 -27.42 34.65
CA GLN A 233 1.79 -27.84 36.05
C GLN A 233 3.20 -28.16 36.56
N ALA A 234 4.02 -28.84 35.76
CA ALA A 234 5.42 -29.12 36.10
C ALA A 234 6.24 -27.83 36.25
N LEU A 235 6.07 -26.86 35.35
CA LEU A 235 6.74 -25.55 35.44
C LEU A 235 6.35 -24.80 36.71
N THR A 236 5.05 -24.78 37.06
CA THR A 236 4.56 -24.19 38.31
C THR A 236 5.15 -24.89 39.53
N ALA A 237 5.19 -26.23 39.53
CA ALA A 237 5.79 -27.01 40.61
C ALA A 237 7.30 -26.75 40.79
N TRP A 238 8.00 -26.38 39.72
CA TRP A 238 9.41 -25.99 39.76
C TRP A 238 9.63 -24.50 40.08
N GLY A 239 8.56 -23.72 40.25
CA GLY A 239 8.66 -22.27 40.47
C GLY A 239 9.14 -21.50 39.24
N ILE A 240 8.99 -22.06 38.04
CA ILE A 240 9.39 -21.39 36.80
C ILE A 240 8.21 -20.53 36.32
N PRO A 241 8.38 -19.22 36.18
CA PRO A 241 7.31 -18.34 35.74
C PRO A 241 6.96 -18.63 34.28
N THR A 242 5.76 -19.18 34.06
CA THR A 242 5.14 -19.23 32.74
C THR A 242 4.62 -17.83 32.46
N SER A 243 5.20 -17.11 31.50
CA SER A 243 4.77 -15.75 31.09
C SER A 243 3.38 -15.70 30.43
N THR A 244 2.49 -16.61 30.82
CA THR A 244 1.06 -16.60 30.50
C THR A 244 0.31 -15.63 31.41
N GLU A 245 1.00 -14.75 32.14
CA GLU A 245 0.45 -13.44 32.44
C GLU A 245 0.19 -12.75 31.10
N LYS A 246 -1.01 -13.01 30.60
CA LYS A 246 -1.71 -12.25 29.58
C LYS A 246 -1.29 -10.82 29.79
N GLY A 247 -0.50 -10.30 28.85
CA GLY A 247 -0.50 -8.88 28.60
C GLY A 247 -1.96 -8.48 28.56
N THR A 248 -2.38 -7.73 29.58
CA THR A 248 -3.19 -6.54 29.42
C THR A 248 -3.00 -6.11 27.97
N GLN A 249 -4.03 -6.35 27.15
CA GLN A 249 -4.02 -5.94 25.74
C GLN A 249 -3.34 -4.57 25.69
N PRO A 250 -2.38 -4.31 24.77
CA PRO A 250 -2.01 -2.95 24.48
C PRO A 250 -3.31 -2.25 24.14
N THR A 251 -3.86 -1.53 25.12
CA THR A 251 -5.11 -0.82 25.01
C THR A 251 -4.87 0.06 23.82
N THR A 252 -5.62 -0.21 22.76
CA THR A 252 -5.64 0.53 21.51
C THR A 252 -5.37 1.98 21.86
N ARG A 253 -4.13 2.42 21.61
CA ARG A 253 -3.69 3.78 21.85
C ARG A 253 -4.56 4.58 20.92
N GLN A 254 -5.66 5.10 21.47
CA GLN A 254 -6.61 5.94 20.76
C GLN A 254 -5.77 6.98 20.06
N SER A 255 -5.77 6.88 18.74
CA SER A 255 -5.19 7.87 17.85
C SER A 255 -5.87 9.19 18.19
N ARG A 256 -5.18 9.97 19.03
CA ARG A 256 -5.51 11.35 19.34
C ARG A 256 -5.21 12.11 18.07
N ARG A 257 -6.17 12.08 17.15
CA ARG A 257 -6.17 12.91 15.95
C ARG A 257 -6.35 14.33 16.43
N THR A 258 -5.24 15.05 16.55
CA THR A 258 -5.20 16.49 16.69
C THR A 258 -6.04 17.08 15.57
N GLN A 259 -7.16 17.71 15.93
CA GLN A 259 -7.76 18.74 15.11
C GLN A 259 -6.91 19.99 15.32
N GLU A 260 -6.23 20.45 14.28
CA GLU A 260 -5.72 21.81 14.20
C GLU A 260 -6.50 22.55 13.12
N ALA A 261 -6.62 23.85 13.38
CA ALA A 261 -7.60 24.82 12.92
C ALA A 261 -7.53 25.20 11.43
#